data_AF-A0A368QYW6-F1
#
_entry.id   AF-A0A368QYW6-F1
#
_cell.length_a   1.000
_cell.length_b   1.000
_cell.length_c   1.000
_cell.angle_alpha   90.00
_cell.angle_beta   90.00
_cell.angle_gamma   90.00
#
_symmetry.space_group_name_H-M   'P 1'
#
loop_
_entity.id
_entity.type
_entity.pdbx_description
1 polymer ?
#
loop_
_entity_poly.entity_id
_entity_poly.type
_entity_poly.pdbx_seq_one_letter_code
_entity_poly.pdbx_strand_id
1 'polypeptide(L)'
;MAASSSVRLHHQPSPSLRLPAPTNHQFLAARCRWRGHPGGAAAPPLRLRATGAAQPFDSSESPPRAVELEKREDQQQQQPRLKIAVVGFGNYGQFLARTLVAQGHTVLAHSRSDYSAVAAALGARFFPDPHDLCECHPDVVLLATSILSAEAVLRSLPVHRLRRNTLFVDVLSVKEFPKNLLLSSLPPDFDVICTHPMFGPESARDGWDGLPFVFDKVRVGDCPARRARAEAFLNIFEREGCRMVEMSCAEHDAHAAETQFLTHTVGRMLAMLELRSTPINTKGYETLLRLVDNTCSDSFDLYNGLFMYNKNSTELLNRLEWAMDSVKKRLFDGLHDVLRRQLFDFEGSPADPAELLVVGGDLYTDGDEGDADAVDGGSRGE
;
A
#
# COMPACT_ATOMS: atom_id res chain seq x y z
N MET A 1 38.75 6.23 67.76
CA MET A 1 39.83 5.22 67.56
C MET A 1 39.59 4.55 66.21
N ALA A 2 40.65 4.49 65.39
CA ALA A 2 40.83 3.75 64.10
C ALA A 2 39.70 3.88 63.05
N ALA A 3 39.80 4.70 61.99
CA ALA A 3 40.70 4.66 60.83
C ALA A 3 40.67 3.35 60.04
N SER A 4 39.98 3.34 58.89
CA SER A 4 40.38 2.55 57.73
C SER A 4 39.91 3.26 56.45
N SER A 5 40.91 3.61 55.64
CA SER A 5 40.84 4.27 54.35
C SER A 5 40.68 3.25 53.22
N SER A 6 39.76 3.48 52.28
CA SER A 6 39.81 2.85 50.97
C SER A 6 39.70 3.88 49.87
N VAL A 7 40.70 3.80 49.00
CA VAL A 7 41.13 4.75 47.98
C VAL A 7 40.16 4.80 46.80
N ARG A 8 39.85 6.02 46.35
CA ARG A 8 39.20 6.28 45.06
C ARG A 8 40.17 5.99 43.92
N LEU A 9 39.78 5.14 42.99
CA LEU A 9 40.34 5.10 41.64
C LEU A 9 39.31 5.66 40.68
N HIS A 10 39.61 6.87 40.19
CA HIS A 10 38.91 7.52 39.08
C HIS A 10 39.23 6.76 37.78
N HIS A 11 38.24 6.08 37.21
CA HIS A 11 38.26 5.75 35.79
C HIS A 11 37.41 6.79 35.06
N GLN A 12 38.07 7.72 34.37
CA GLN A 12 37.43 8.54 33.34
C GLN A 12 37.31 7.68 32.07
N PRO A 13 36.11 7.53 31.47
CA PRO A 13 36.00 7.11 30.09
C PRO A 13 36.26 8.31 29.15
N SER A 14 37.11 8.09 28.16
CA SER A 14 37.44 9.02 27.08
C SER A 14 36.18 9.57 26.37
N PRO A 15 36.18 10.82 25.88
CA PRO A 15 35.04 11.37 25.17
C PRO A 15 34.97 10.76 23.77
N SER A 16 33.98 9.90 23.53
CA SER A 16 33.56 9.57 22.18
C SER A 16 32.92 10.81 21.56
N LEU A 17 33.54 11.30 20.48
CA LEU A 17 32.98 12.33 19.60
C LEU A 17 31.61 11.87 19.08
N ARG A 18 30.53 12.34 19.72
CA ARG A 18 29.18 12.26 19.16
C ARG A 18 29.09 13.29 18.03
N LEU A 19 29.00 12.81 16.80
CA LEU A 19 28.54 13.61 15.67
C LEU A 19 27.10 14.05 15.96
N PRO A 20 26.75 15.34 15.75
CA PRO A 20 25.38 15.80 15.96
C PRO A 20 24.46 15.20 14.90
N ALA A 21 23.29 14.74 15.34
CA ALA A 21 22.20 14.35 14.44
C ALA A 21 21.77 15.57 13.61
N PRO A 22 21.54 15.42 12.28
CA PRO A 22 21.07 16.54 11.47
C PRO A 22 19.64 16.91 11.90
N THR A 23 19.48 18.18 12.23
CA THR A 23 18.22 18.80 12.61
C THR A 23 17.28 18.91 11.41
N ASN A 24 16.07 18.39 11.61
CA ASN A 24 14.97 18.36 10.66
C ASN A 24 14.45 19.79 10.40
N HIS A 25 14.95 20.49 9.38
CA HIS A 25 14.31 21.68 8.84
C HIS A 25 14.70 21.89 7.37
N GLN A 26 13.78 21.54 6.46
CA GLN A 26 13.36 22.31 5.27
C GLN A 26 12.75 21.39 4.21
N PHE A 27 11.53 20.88 4.46
CA PHE A 27 10.64 20.49 3.37
C PHE A 27 9.88 21.74 2.91
N LEU A 28 10.53 22.58 2.10
CA LEU A 28 9.84 23.53 1.24
C LEU A 28 9.48 22.80 -0.05
N ALA A 29 8.18 22.56 -0.24
CA ALA A 29 7.61 21.98 -1.44
C ALA A 29 7.91 22.85 -2.67
N ALA A 30 8.98 22.52 -3.39
CA ALA A 30 9.22 23.07 -4.72
C ALA A 30 8.28 22.38 -5.72
N ARG A 31 7.19 23.05 -6.07
CA ARG A 31 6.30 22.65 -7.17
C ARG A 31 7.08 22.66 -8.49
N CYS A 32 7.43 21.49 -9.01
CA CYS A 32 7.95 21.34 -10.38
C CYS A 32 6.84 21.62 -11.41
N ARG A 33 6.85 22.84 -11.97
CA ARG A 33 6.09 23.20 -13.18
C ARG A 33 6.90 22.75 -14.41
N TRP A 34 6.43 21.70 -15.08
CA TRP A 34 6.92 21.36 -16.42
C TRP A 34 6.37 22.37 -17.44
N ARG A 35 7.26 23.15 -18.07
CA ARG A 35 6.95 23.93 -19.28
C ARG A 35 7.08 23.01 -20.48
N GLY A 36 5.97 22.69 -21.13
CA GLY A 36 5.97 22.08 -22.47
C GLY A 36 6.37 23.12 -23.52
N HIS A 37 7.32 22.77 -24.39
CA HIS A 37 7.61 23.52 -25.61
C HIS A 37 6.60 23.16 -26.72
N PRO A 38 6.26 24.10 -27.63
CA PRO A 38 5.20 23.92 -28.61
C PRO A 38 5.69 23.19 -29.86
N GLY A 39 5.04 22.09 -30.21
CA GLY A 39 5.29 21.33 -31.44
C GLY A 39 4.16 21.50 -32.45
N GLY A 40 4.49 22.17 -33.56
CA GLY A 40 4.00 21.99 -34.94
C GLY A 40 2.54 21.60 -35.19
N ALA A 41 1.79 22.54 -35.77
CA ALA A 41 0.52 22.28 -36.44
C ALA A 41 0.71 21.34 -37.66
N ALA A 42 -0.06 20.25 -37.70
CA ALA A 42 -0.24 19.42 -38.88
C ALA A 42 -1.74 19.32 -39.21
N ALA A 43 -2.09 19.65 -40.45
CA ALA A 43 -3.45 19.69 -40.99
C ALA A 43 -4.08 18.28 -41.10
N PRO A 44 -5.43 18.15 -41.07
CA PRO A 44 -6.09 16.86 -41.17
C PRO A 44 -6.18 16.39 -42.63
N PRO A 45 -6.11 15.07 -42.92
CA PRO A 45 -6.42 14.57 -44.25
C PRO A 45 -7.95 14.47 -44.44
N LEU A 46 -8.38 14.87 -45.64
CA LEU A 46 -9.75 14.92 -46.14
C LEU A 46 -10.42 13.53 -46.13
N ARG A 47 -11.63 13.44 -45.55
CA ARG A 47 -12.53 12.28 -45.67
C ARG A 47 -13.34 12.37 -46.97
N LEU A 48 -13.07 11.49 -47.93
CA LEU A 48 -13.99 11.22 -49.04
C LEU A 48 -15.20 10.43 -48.52
N ARG A 49 -16.41 10.93 -48.77
CA ARG A 49 -17.67 10.16 -48.64
C ARG A 49 -17.91 9.40 -49.94
N ALA A 50 -17.93 8.06 -49.86
CA ALA A 50 -18.47 7.22 -50.92
C ALA A 50 -19.90 6.82 -50.57
N THR A 51 -20.82 7.07 -51.48
CA THR A 51 -22.23 6.70 -51.45
C THR A 51 -22.43 5.26 -51.93
N GLY A 52 -23.25 4.49 -51.20
CA GLY A 52 -24.14 3.47 -51.76
C GLY A 52 -23.54 2.14 -52.19
N ALA A 53 -23.73 1.10 -51.37
CA ALA A 53 -23.97 -0.26 -51.83
C ALA A 53 -24.85 -0.99 -50.80
N ALA A 54 -25.78 -1.79 -51.29
CA ALA A 54 -26.91 -2.35 -50.55
C ALA A 54 -26.68 -3.80 -50.09
N GLN A 55 -27.34 -4.13 -48.97
CA GLN A 55 -27.84 -5.46 -48.50
C GLN A 55 -26.83 -6.43 -47.85
N PRO A 56 -27.25 -7.37 -46.96
CA PRO A 56 -28.61 -7.81 -46.64
C PRO A 56 -29.00 -7.79 -45.15
N PHE A 57 -30.30 -7.99 -44.96
CA PHE A 57 -31.10 -8.12 -43.75
C PHE A 57 -30.57 -9.21 -42.79
N ASP A 58 -30.23 -8.85 -41.56
CA ASP A 58 -30.10 -9.82 -40.46
C ASP A 58 -30.89 -9.31 -39.25
N SER A 59 -31.90 -10.08 -38.88
CA SER A 59 -32.88 -9.73 -37.85
C SER A 59 -32.41 -10.28 -36.52
N SER A 60 -31.64 -9.48 -35.77
CA SER A 60 -31.52 -9.66 -34.33
C SER A 60 -31.77 -8.29 -33.67
N GLU A 61 -32.97 -8.14 -33.11
CA GLU A 61 -33.37 -6.94 -32.38
C GLU A 61 -32.53 -6.83 -31.10
N SER A 62 -31.38 -6.18 -31.20
CA SER A 62 -30.79 -5.49 -30.06
C SER A 62 -31.65 -4.24 -29.80
N PRO A 63 -32.05 -3.97 -28.54
CA PRO A 63 -32.89 -2.81 -28.26
C PRO A 63 -32.20 -1.52 -28.73
N PRO A 64 -32.95 -0.49 -29.17
CA PRO A 64 -32.35 0.78 -29.58
C PRO A 64 -31.52 1.35 -28.42
N ARG A 65 -30.34 1.94 -28.70
CA ARG A 65 -29.50 2.63 -27.70
C ARG A 65 -30.27 3.60 -26.81
N ALA A 66 -31.35 4.20 -27.32
CA ALA A 66 -32.25 5.07 -26.56
C ALA A 66 -33.00 4.31 -25.44
N VAL A 67 -33.44 3.08 -25.68
CA VAL A 67 -34.14 2.23 -24.70
C VAL A 67 -33.15 1.70 -23.64
N GLU A 68 -31.88 1.50 -23.98
CA GLU A 68 -30.83 1.17 -23.01
C GLU A 68 -30.44 2.38 -22.14
N LEU A 69 -30.41 3.58 -22.72
CA LEU A 69 -30.20 4.84 -22.00
C LEU A 69 -31.37 5.15 -21.06
N GLU A 70 -32.61 5.03 -21.53
CA GLU A 70 -33.82 5.20 -20.73
C GLU A 70 -33.90 4.15 -19.60
N LYS A 71 -33.57 2.88 -19.88
CA LYS A 71 -33.47 1.85 -18.82
C LYS A 71 -32.36 2.14 -17.81
N ARG A 72 -31.22 2.69 -18.23
CA ARG A 72 -30.14 3.10 -17.32
C ARG A 72 -30.57 4.27 -16.45
N GLU A 73 -31.21 5.28 -17.01
CA GLU A 73 -31.72 6.43 -16.29
C GLU A 73 -32.86 6.05 -15.31
N ASP A 74 -33.78 5.17 -15.71
CA ASP A 74 -34.84 4.64 -14.84
C ASP A 74 -34.29 3.73 -13.73
N GLN A 75 -33.28 2.90 -14.02
CA GLN A 75 -32.59 2.10 -13.00
C GLN A 75 -31.79 2.97 -12.02
N GLN A 76 -31.24 4.10 -12.47
CA GLN A 76 -30.56 5.06 -11.60
C GLN A 76 -31.52 5.81 -10.68
N GLN A 77 -32.78 5.99 -11.09
CA GLN A 77 -33.84 6.63 -10.30
C GLN A 77 -34.48 5.70 -9.25
N GLN A 78 -34.40 4.38 -9.40
CA GLN A 78 -35.03 3.42 -8.48
C GLN A 78 -34.14 2.94 -7.31
N GLN A 79 -32.90 3.42 -7.21
CA GLN A 79 -31.94 2.92 -6.24
C GLN A 79 -31.97 3.71 -4.92
N PRO A 80 -31.76 3.06 -3.76
CA PRO A 80 -31.87 3.70 -2.46
C PRO A 80 -30.78 4.75 -2.25
N ARG A 81 -31.19 6.02 -2.12
CA ARG A 81 -30.29 7.12 -1.76
C ARG A 81 -29.99 7.06 -0.26
N LEU A 82 -28.73 6.78 0.07
CA LEU A 82 -28.25 6.81 1.45
C LEU A 82 -27.94 8.24 1.94
N LYS A 83 -28.13 8.46 3.24
CA LYS A 83 -27.54 9.57 3.98
C LYS A 83 -26.26 9.10 4.66
N ILE A 84 -25.11 9.62 4.22
CA ILE A 84 -23.79 9.13 4.62
C ILE A 84 -23.05 10.24 5.37
N ALA A 85 -22.68 9.97 6.62
CA ALA A 85 -21.82 10.82 7.41
C ALA A 85 -20.35 10.42 7.23
N VAL A 86 -19.56 11.26 6.57
CA VAL A 86 -18.11 11.11 6.41
C VAL A 86 -17.41 11.77 7.60
N VAL A 87 -16.85 10.95 8.48
CA VAL A 87 -16.10 11.38 9.66
C VAL A 87 -14.62 11.29 9.37
N GLY A 88 -13.94 12.43 9.33
CA GLY A 88 -12.58 12.56 8.78
C GLY A 88 -12.60 13.14 7.37
N PHE A 89 -12.93 14.43 7.24
CA PHE A 89 -13.07 15.10 5.95
C PHE A 89 -11.75 15.64 5.37
N GLY A 90 -10.68 14.85 5.50
CA GLY A 90 -9.37 15.12 4.89
C GLY A 90 -9.31 14.72 3.41
N ASN A 91 -8.10 14.56 2.85
CA ASN A 91 -7.90 14.23 1.43
C ASN A 91 -8.73 13.03 0.97
N TYR A 92 -8.69 11.93 1.74
CA TYR A 92 -9.39 10.70 1.38
C TYR A 92 -10.91 10.79 1.57
N GLY A 93 -11.38 11.37 2.68
CA GLY A 93 -12.80 11.61 2.91
C GLY A 93 -13.43 12.51 1.84
N GLN A 94 -12.71 13.55 1.41
CA GLN A 94 -13.13 14.42 0.30
C GLN A 94 -13.13 13.69 -1.05
N PHE A 95 -12.15 12.81 -1.29
CA PHE A 95 -12.09 11.98 -2.49
C PHE A 95 -13.31 11.07 -2.61
N LEU A 96 -13.68 10.36 -1.55
CA LEU A 96 -14.90 9.54 -1.55
C LEU A 96 -16.16 10.40 -1.66
N ALA A 97 -16.24 11.51 -0.92
CA ALA A 97 -17.41 12.39 -0.91
C ALA A 97 -17.79 12.93 -2.30
N ARG A 98 -16.81 13.20 -3.18
CA ARG A 98 -17.06 13.60 -4.58
C ARG A 98 -17.96 12.60 -5.29
N THR A 99 -17.58 11.32 -5.24
CA THR A 99 -18.34 10.24 -5.88
C THR A 99 -19.66 10.00 -5.18
N LEU A 100 -19.69 10.03 -3.84
CA LEU A 100 -20.94 9.88 -3.07
C LEU A 100 -21.99 10.94 -3.48
N VAL A 101 -21.58 12.20 -3.60
CA VAL A 101 -22.47 13.28 -4.05
C VAL A 101 -22.85 13.12 -5.52
N ALA A 102 -21.90 12.76 -6.39
CA ALA A 102 -22.16 12.54 -7.82
C ALA A 102 -23.19 11.44 -8.07
N GLN A 103 -23.21 10.40 -7.24
CA GLN A 103 -24.21 9.32 -7.27
C GLN A 103 -25.56 9.72 -6.63
N GLY A 104 -25.69 10.94 -6.09
CA GLY A 104 -26.92 11.48 -5.53
C GLY A 104 -27.18 11.16 -4.05
N HIS A 105 -26.16 10.67 -3.32
CA HIS A 105 -26.27 10.47 -1.88
C HIS A 105 -26.27 11.79 -1.12
N THR A 106 -26.93 11.82 0.04
CA THR A 106 -26.81 12.96 0.96
C THR A 106 -25.56 12.80 1.80
N VAL A 107 -24.56 13.65 1.57
CA VAL A 107 -23.29 13.60 2.30
C VAL A 107 -23.26 14.64 3.42
N LEU A 108 -23.06 14.15 4.64
CA LEU A 108 -22.79 14.95 5.83
C LEU A 108 -21.31 14.79 6.15
N ALA A 109 -20.62 15.86 6.53
CA ALA A 109 -19.19 15.85 6.79
C ALA A 109 -18.88 16.34 8.20
N HIS A 110 -17.99 15.65 8.89
CA HIS A 110 -17.41 16.11 10.15
C HIS A 110 -15.91 15.85 10.16
N SER A 111 -15.15 16.77 10.75
CA SER A 111 -13.69 16.64 10.90
C SER A 111 -13.22 17.54 12.04
N ARG A 112 -12.04 17.24 12.58
CA ARG A 112 -11.36 18.08 13.56
C ARG A 112 -11.06 19.49 13.02
N SER A 113 -10.66 19.57 11.75
CA SER A 113 -10.36 20.84 11.08
C SER A 113 -11.60 21.34 10.34
N ASP A 114 -11.74 22.66 10.21
CA ASP A 114 -12.83 23.27 9.45
C ASP A 114 -12.66 23.02 7.95
N TYR A 115 -13.62 22.33 7.35
CA TYR A 115 -13.71 22.11 5.91
C TYR A 115 -15.05 22.60 5.33
N SER A 116 -15.72 23.53 6.00
CA SER A 116 -17.05 24.02 5.61
C SER A 116 -17.12 24.47 4.15
N ALA A 117 -16.15 25.27 3.71
CA ALA A 117 -16.08 25.76 2.32
C ALA A 117 -15.86 24.63 1.31
N VAL A 118 -14.98 23.68 1.62
CA VAL A 118 -14.67 22.55 0.74
C VAL A 118 -15.87 21.60 0.65
N ALA A 119 -16.51 21.29 1.77
CA ALA A 119 -17.71 20.46 1.81
C ALA A 119 -18.84 21.10 0.98
N ALA A 120 -19.09 22.40 1.14
CA ALA A 120 -20.10 23.11 0.36
C ALA A 120 -19.81 23.06 -1.15
N ALA A 121 -18.54 23.28 -1.56
CA ALA A 121 -18.13 23.17 -2.96
C ALA A 121 -18.29 21.76 -3.53
N LEU A 122 -18.23 20.74 -2.68
CA LEU A 122 -18.46 19.34 -3.03
C LEU A 122 -19.94 18.92 -3.01
N GLY A 123 -20.86 19.80 -2.57
CA GLY A 123 -22.27 19.45 -2.37
C GLY A 123 -22.54 18.66 -1.08
N ALA A 124 -21.61 18.65 -0.14
CA ALA A 124 -21.75 18.08 1.19
C ALA A 124 -22.09 19.15 2.25
N ARG A 125 -22.79 18.75 3.32
CA ARG A 125 -23.06 19.62 4.47
C ARG A 125 -22.07 19.36 5.60
N PHE A 126 -21.31 20.37 6.00
CA PHE A 126 -20.33 20.26 7.10
C PHE A 126 -20.96 20.54 8.47
N PHE A 127 -20.54 19.78 9.47
CA PHE A 127 -20.93 19.89 10.87
C PHE A 127 -19.69 20.00 11.75
N PRO A 128 -19.42 21.17 12.36
CA PRO A 128 -18.33 21.34 13.30
C PRO A 128 -18.51 20.50 14.57
N ASP A 129 -19.75 20.40 15.07
CA ASP A 129 -20.11 19.61 16.24
C ASP A 129 -20.57 18.20 15.83
N PRO A 130 -19.94 17.11 16.33
CA PRO A 130 -20.39 15.75 16.06
C PRO A 130 -21.79 15.45 16.63
N HIS A 131 -22.29 16.21 17.61
CA HIS A 131 -23.67 16.05 18.12
C HIS A 131 -24.70 16.40 17.06
N ASP A 132 -24.53 17.55 16.39
CA ASP A 132 -25.43 17.99 15.31
C ASP A 132 -25.40 17.03 14.12
N LEU A 133 -24.23 16.47 13.81
CA LEU A 133 -24.09 15.42 12.80
C LEU A 133 -24.93 14.19 13.16
N CYS A 134 -24.85 13.71 14.41
CA CYS A 134 -25.57 12.51 14.84
C CYS A 134 -27.10 12.71 14.89
N GLU A 135 -27.57 13.92 15.22
CA GLU A 135 -29.00 14.30 15.16
C GLU A 135 -29.57 14.27 13.74
N CYS A 136 -28.72 14.34 12.70
CA CYS A 136 -29.17 14.17 11.33
C CYS A 136 -29.52 12.71 10.99
N HIS A 137 -29.26 11.76 11.90
CA HIS A 137 -29.52 10.33 11.77
C HIS A 137 -29.07 9.76 10.41
N PRO A 138 -27.76 9.76 10.14
CA PRO A 138 -27.21 9.13 8.94
C PRO A 138 -27.57 7.64 8.89
N ASP A 139 -27.75 7.11 7.69
CA ASP A 139 -27.87 5.67 7.46
C ASP A 139 -26.52 4.99 7.66
N VAL A 140 -25.45 5.66 7.20
CA VAL A 140 -24.07 5.18 7.25
C VAL A 140 -23.16 6.21 7.90
N VAL A 141 -22.31 5.79 8.84
CA VAL A 141 -21.16 6.54 9.34
C VAL A 141 -19.90 5.95 8.75
N LEU A 142 -19.22 6.70 7.88
CA LEU A 142 -18.00 6.34 7.18
C LEU A 142 -16.79 6.98 7.88
N LEU A 143 -15.98 6.18 8.55
CA LEU A 143 -14.74 6.59 9.20
C LEU A 143 -13.60 6.68 8.18
N ALA A 144 -13.29 7.90 7.76
CA ALA A 144 -12.22 8.27 6.82
C ALA A 144 -11.10 9.07 7.51
N THR A 145 -10.78 8.69 8.75
CA THR A 145 -9.70 9.32 9.54
C THR A 145 -8.37 8.61 9.35
N SER A 146 -7.27 9.14 9.93
CA SER A 146 -6.01 8.40 9.98
C SER A 146 -6.14 7.18 10.90
N ILE A 147 -5.36 6.12 10.62
CA ILE A 147 -5.32 4.91 11.45
C ILE A 147 -5.04 5.26 12.92
N LEU A 148 -4.04 6.12 13.14
CA LEU A 148 -3.60 6.54 14.48
C LEU A 148 -4.67 7.31 15.27
N SER A 149 -5.60 7.97 14.57
CA SER A 149 -6.64 8.81 15.19
C SER A 149 -7.99 8.10 15.35
N ALA A 150 -8.19 6.93 14.72
CA ALA A 150 -9.51 6.34 14.58
C ALA A 150 -10.19 6.03 15.92
N GLU A 151 -9.44 5.52 16.89
CA GLU A 151 -9.96 5.26 18.23
C GLU A 151 -10.41 6.54 18.95
N ALA A 152 -9.55 7.57 18.97
CA ALA A 152 -9.88 8.84 19.60
C ALA A 152 -11.11 9.50 18.96
N VAL A 153 -11.22 9.43 17.63
CA VAL A 153 -12.37 9.97 16.92
C VAL A 153 -13.63 9.16 17.22
N LEU A 154 -13.58 7.83 17.16
CA LEU A 154 -14.75 6.99 17.47
C LEU A 154 -15.29 7.26 18.88
N ARG A 155 -14.39 7.36 19.88
CA ARG A 155 -14.75 7.68 21.27
C ARG A 155 -15.37 9.07 21.43
N SER A 156 -15.04 10.02 20.55
CA SER A 156 -15.60 11.38 20.59
C SER A 156 -17.00 11.48 19.97
N LEU A 157 -17.43 10.49 19.19
CA LEU A 157 -18.75 10.52 18.55
C LEU A 157 -19.85 10.20 19.58
N PRO A 158 -20.94 11.00 19.64
CA PRO A 158 -22.08 10.72 20.52
C PRO A 158 -22.97 9.62 19.92
N VAL A 159 -22.44 8.41 19.79
CA VAL A 159 -23.09 7.28 19.10
C VAL A 159 -24.47 6.91 19.67
N HIS A 160 -24.75 7.26 20.92
CA HIS A 160 -26.06 7.08 21.55
C HIS A 160 -27.19 7.91 20.92
N ARG A 161 -26.86 8.97 20.17
CA ARG A 161 -27.81 9.79 19.40
C ARG A 161 -28.13 9.22 18.02
N LEU A 162 -27.36 8.24 17.56
CA LEU A 162 -27.59 7.58 16.29
C LEU A 162 -28.74 6.56 16.40
N ARG A 163 -29.33 6.21 15.26
CA ARG A 163 -30.29 5.12 15.21
C ARG A 163 -29.57 3.81 15.53
N ARG A 164 -30.23 2.92 16.27
CA ARG A 164 -29.64 1.64 16.69
C ARG A 164 -29.16 0.77 15.54
N ASN A 165 -29.80 0.88 14.38
CA ASN A 165 -29.43 0.15 13.18
C ASN A 165 -28.48 0.92 12.26
N THR A 166 -27.79 1.98 12.72
CA THR A 166 -26.86 2.72 11.86
C THR A 166 -25.71 1.80 11.43
N LEU A 167 -25.28 1.90 10.17
CA LEU A 167 -24.15 1.16 9.65
C LEU A 167 -22.86 1.96 9.84
N PHE A 168 -21.88 1.38 10.53
CA PHE A 168 -20.52 1.91 10.58
C PHE A 168 -19.66 1.24 9.52
N VAL A 169 -18.91 2.06 8.79
CA VAL A 169 -17.93 1.61 7.81
C VAL A 169 -16.61 2.30 8.07
N ASP A 170 -15.51 1.57 8.04
CA ASP A 170 -14.18 2.16 7.98
C ASP A 170 -13.56 2.00 6.59
N VAL A 171 -12.71 2.95 6.21
CA VAL A 171 -11.86 2.91 5.00
C VAL A 171 -10.38 3.04 5.36
N LEU A 172 -9.97 2.54 6.54
CA LEU A 172 -8.57 2.58 6.96
C LEU A 172 -7.74 1.65 6.05
N SER A 173 -6.42 1.75 6.08
CA SER A 173 -5.57 0.86 5.26
C SER A 173 -5.14 -0.45 5.95
N VAL A 174 -5.58 -0.65 7.20
CA VAL A 174 -5.48 -1.91 7.99
C VAL A 174 -6.87 -2.33 8.43
N LYS A 175 -7.12 -3.61 8.72
CA LYS A 175 -8.49 -4.12 8.90
C LYS A 175 -8.74 -4.83 10.23
N GLU A 176 -7.80 -5.58 10.80
CA GLU A 176 -7.99 -6.21 12.10
C GLU A 176 -8.19 -5.15 13.21
N PHE A 177 -7.43 -4.05 13.15
CA PHE A 177 -7.55 -2.95 14.10
C PHE A 177 -8.95 -2.30 14.10
N PRO A 178 -9.47 -1.72 13.00
CA PRO A 178 -10.79 -1.11 13.03
C PRO A 178 -11.91 -2.12 13.30
N LYS A 179 -11.79 -3.37 12.85
CA LYS A 179 -12.75 -4.43 13.19
C LYS A 179 -12.89 -4.60 14.71
N ASN A 180 -11.76 -4.77 15.40
CA ASN A 180 -11.74 -4.97 16.85
C ASN A 180 -12.20 -3.72 17.60
N LEU A 181 -11.77 -2.53 17.14
CA LEU A 181 -12.18 -1.25 17.71
C LEU A 181 -13.70 -1.05 17.61
N LEU A 182 -14.29 -1.27 16.43
CA LEU A 182 -15.71 -1.08 16.19
C LEU A 182 -16.55 -2.09 16.96
N LEU A 183 -16.17 -3.38 16.95
CA LEU A 183 -16.90 -4.42 17.68
C LEU A 183 -16.90 -4.21 19.20
N SER A 184 -15.78 -3.73 19.76
CA SER A 184 -15.65 -3.47 21.20
C SER A 184 -16.33 -2.16 21.65
N SER A 185 -16.39 -1.15 20.78
CA SER A 185 -16.89 0.17 21.12
C SER A 185 -18.37 0.39 20.78
N LEU A 186 -18.89 -0.28 19.74
CA LEU A 186 -20.25 -0.07 19.25
C LEU A 186 -21.25 -1.07 19.83
N PRO A 187 -22.45 -0.63 20.25
CA PRO A 187 -23.51 -1.53 20.69
C PRO A 187 -23.85 -2.59 19.63
N PRO A 188 -24.32 -3.80 20.02
CA PRO A 188 -24.55 -4.93 19.11
C PRO A 188 -25.61 -4.67 18.04
N ASP A 189 -26.50 -3.70 18.27
CA ASP A 189 -27.54 -3.31 17.31
C ASP A 189 -26.97 -2.63 16.06
N PHE A 190 -25.77 -2.01 16.14
CA PHE A 190 -25.13 -1.31 15.03
C PHE A 190 -24.49 -2.29 14.06
N ASP A 191 -24.64 -2.01 12.76
CA ASP A 191 -23.97 -2.76 11.70
C ASP A 191 -22.52 -2.28 11.53
N VAL A 192 -21.63 -3.19 11.10
CA VAL A 192 -20.21 -2.94 10.87
C VAL A 192 -19.79 -3.62 9.57
N ILE A 193 -19.21 -2.85 8.66
CA ILE A 193 -18.47 -3.35 7.50
C ILE A 193 -17.08 -2.72 7.53
N CYS A 194 -16.04 -3.52 7.45
CA CYS A 194 -14.68 -3.01 7.31
C CYS A 194 -14.31 -3.00 5.83
N THR A 195 -13.79 -1.90 5.31
CA THR A 195 -13.48 -1.77 3.87
C THR A 195 -12.10 -1.18 3.65
N HIS A 196 -11.54 -1.45 2.48
CA HIS A 196 -10.33 -0.79 2.00
C HIS A 196 -10.42 -0.68 0.47
N PRO A 197 -10.77 0.50 -0.05
CA PRO A 197 -10.51 0.79 -1.45
C PRO A 197 -8.98 0.82 -1.63
N MET A 198 -8.43 -0.10 -2.42
CA MET A 198 -6.98 -0.26 -2.62
C MET A 198 -6.41 0.81 -3.56
N PHE A 199 -6.99 2.01 -3.50
CA PHE A 199 -6.75 3.13 -4.37
C PHE A 199 -7.08 4.43 -3.64
N GLY A 200 -6.58 5.55 -4.17
CA GLY A 200 -6.82 6.87 -3.62
C GLY A 200 -6.73 7.96 -4.68
N PRO A 201 -6.66 9.24 -4.27
CA PRO A 201 -6.70 10.38 -5.18
C PRO A 201 -5.65 10.33 -6.29
N GLU A 202 -4.48 9.76 -5.98
CA GLU A 202 -3.35 9.67 -6.91
C GLU A 202 -3.46 8.50 -7.89
N SER A 203 -3.95 7.34 -7.43
CA SER A 203 -4.03 6.12 -8.25
C SER A 203 -5.36 5.96 -8.99
N ALA A 204 -6.39 6.71 -8.63
CA ALA A 204 -7.73 6.64 -9.21
C ALA A 204 -8.14 7.94 -9.93
N ARG A 205 -7.17 8.62 -10.56
CA ARG A 205 -7.39 9.88 -11.29
C ARG A 205 -8.37 9.72 -12.47
N ASP A 206 -8.36 8.55 -13.10
CA ASP A 206 -9.13 8.24 -14.30
C ASP A 206 -10.44 7.47 -14.00
N GLY A 207 -10.85 7.39 -12.73
CA GLY A 207 -12.02 6.62 -12.28
C GLY A 207 -11.63 5.40 -11.44
N TRP A 208 -12.64 4.64 -10.99
CA TRP A 208 -12.45 3.48 -10.11
C TRP A 208 -12.61 2.14 -10.83
N ASP A 209 -12.85 2.17 -12.15
CA ASP A 209 -13.10 0.98 -12.96
C ASP A 209 -11.93 -0.02 -12.88
N GLY A 210 -12.26 -1.27 -12.56
CA GLY A 210 -11.31 -2.36 -12.35
C GLY A 210 -10.45 -2.26 -11.09
N LEU A 211 -10.50 -1.15 -10.33
CA LEU A 211 -9.68 -1.00 -9.12
C LEU A 211 -10.21 -1.90 -7.99
N PRO A 212 -9.33 -2.51 -7.16
CA PRO A 212 -9.78 -3.41 -6.11
C PRO A 212 -10.45 -2.64 -4.97
N PHE A 213 -11.65 -3.08 -4.59
CA PHE A 213 -12.33 -2.65 -3.38
C PHE A 213 -12.53 -3.85 -2.46
N VAL A 214 -11.79 -3.87 -1.34
CA VAL A 214 -11.83 -4.97 -0.37
C VAL A 214 -12.87 -4.67 0.71
N PHE A 215 -13.65 -5.68 1.12
CA PHE A 215 -14.58 -5.54 2.23
C PHE A 215 -14.76 -6.84 3.05
N ASP A 216 -15.11 -6.67 4.32
CA ASP A 216 -15.51 -7.72 5.27
C ASP A 216 -16.85 -7.30 5.91
N LYS A 217 -17.92 -8.08 5.72
CA LYS A 217 -19.22 -7.88 6.37
C LYS A 217 -19.17 -8.36 7.83
N VAL A 218 -18.41 -7.65 8.66
CA VAL A 218 -18.09 -8.03 10.05
C VAL A 218 -19.32 -8.29 10.92
N ARG A 219 -20.31 -7.40 10.86
CA ARG A 219 -21.57 -7.54 11.61
C ARG A 219 -22.69 -6.86 10.85
N VAL A 220 -23.52 -7.61 10.14
CA VAL A 220 -24.73 -7.10 9.48
C VAL A 220 -25.92 -7.90 9.97
N GLY A 221 -26.93 -7.23 10.54
CA GLY A 221 -28.11 -7.92 11.05
C GLY A 221 -28.99 -8.53 9.95
N ASP A 222 -29.69 -9.61 10.28
CA ASP A 222 -30.41 -10.44 9.30
C ASP A 222 -31.66 -9.79 8.70
N CYS A 223 -32.17 -8.72 9.31
CA CYS A 223 -33.41 -8.10 8.85
C CYS A 223 -33.22 -7.48 7.45
N PRO A 224 -34.23 -7.55 6.56
CA PRO A 224 -34.09 -7.11 5.16
C PRO A 224 -33.62 -5.67 5.01
N ALA A 225 -34.04 -4.77 5.89
CA ALA A 225 -33.65 -3.35 5.84
C ALA A 225 -32.16 -3.13 6.14
N ARG A 226 -31.57 -3.91 7.07
CA ARG A 226 -30.13 -3.81 7.40
C ARG A 226 -29.27 -4.35 6.26
N ARG A 227 -29.64 -5.51 5.71
CA ARG A 227 -29.00 -6.07 4.51
C ARG A 227 -29.10 -5.13 3.31
N ALA A 228 -30.28 -4.58 3.03
CA ALA A 228 -30.46 -3.63 1.94
C ALA A 228 -29.58 -2.38 2.08
N ARG A 229 -29.39 -1.86 3.30
CA ARG A 229 -28.48 -0.75 3.55
C ARG A 229 -27.01 -1.11 3.31
N ALA A 230 -26.59 -2.28 3.79
CA ALA A 230 -25.23 -2.79 3.58
C ALA A 230 -24.93 -2.95 2.08
N GLU A 231 -25.81 -3.62 1.32
CA GLU A 231 -25.65 -3.78 -0.12
C GLU A 231 -25.71 -2.43 -0.85
N ALA A 232 -26.61 -1.52 -0.44
CA ALA A 232 -26.69 -0.19 -1.03
C ALA A 232 -25.37 0.60 -0.87
N PHE A 233 -24.67 0.43 0.26
CA PHE A 233 -23.37 1.05 0.46
C PHE A 233 -22.29 0.41 -0.41
N LEU A 234 -22.21 -0.92 -0.46
CA LEU A 234 -21.22 -1.62 -1.28
C LEU A 234 -21.40 -1.34 -2.78
N ASN A 235 -22.66 -1.23 -3.22
CA ASN A 235 -23.04 -0.92 -4.61
C ASN A 235 -22.52 0.46 -5.08
N ILE A 236 -22.18 1.37 -4.17
CA ILE A 236 -21.53 2.65 -4.53
C ILE A 236 -20.23 2.38 -5.27
N PHE A 237 -19.41 1.45 -4.77
CA PHE A 237 -18.13 1.09 -5.37
C PHE A 237 -18.31 0.20 -6.60
N GLU A 238 -19.24 -0.76 -6.53
CA GLU A 238 -19.55 -1.65 -7.66
C GLU A 238 -19.99 -0.85 -8.91
N ARG A 239 -20.78 0.21 -8.75
CA ARG A 239 -21.23 1.08 -9.85
C ARG A 239 -20.13 1.87 -10.54
N GLU A 240 -19.08 2.20 -9.80
CA GLU A 240 -17.90 2.85 -10.37
C GLU A 240 -16.98 1.84 -11.07
N GLY A 241 -17.40 0.57 -11.18
CA GLY A 241 -16.66 -0.49 -11.85
C GLY A 241 -15.60 -1.14 -10.97
N CYS A 242 -15.59 -0.88 -9.65
CA CYS A 242 -14.62 -1.51 -8.76
C CYS A 242 -14.69 -3.04 -8.84
N ARG A 243 -13.53 -3.68 -8.81
CA ARG A 243 -13.43 -5.11 -8.57
C ARG A 243 -13.68 -5.37 -7.08
N MET A 244 -14.90 -5.81 -6.77
CA MET A 244 -15.35 -6.13 -5.42
C MET A 244 -14.69 -7.42 -4.91
N VAL A 245 -13.96 -7.34 -3.79
CA VAL A 245 -13.22 -8.48 -3.20
C VAL A 245 -13.64 -8.66 -1.74
N GLU A 246 -14.46 -9.68 -1.48
CA GLU A 246 -14.82 -10.05 -0.11
C GLU A 246 -13.73 -10.94 0.50
N MET A 247 -13.19 -10.55 1.65
CA MET A 247 -12.23 -11.35 2.42
C MET A 247 -12.23 -10.93 3.89
N SER A 248 -11.77 -11.81 4.77
CA SER A 248 -11.69 -11.46 6.20
C SER A 248 -10.66 -10.36 6.46
N CYS A 249 -10.87 -9.57 7.51
CA CYS A 249 -9.90 -8.56 7.95
C CYS A 249 -8.49 -9.12 8.22
N ALA A 250 -8.38 -10.37 8.68
CA ALA A 250 -7.10 -11.02 8.95
C ALA A 250 -6.37 -11.41 7.66
N GLU A 251 -7.09 -11.96 6.67
CA GLU A 251 -6.53 -12.25 5.35
C GLU A 251 -6.10 -10.96 4.63
N HIS A 252 -6.91 -9.91 4.72
CA HIS A 252 -6.53 -8.59 4.20
C HIS A 252 -5.20 -8.13 4.80
N ASP A 253 -5.05 -8.11 6.13
CA ASP A 253 -3.84 -7.57 6.76
C ASP A 253 -2.60 -8.42 6.46
N ALA A 254 -2.74 -9.74 6.31
CA ALA A 254 -1.66 -10.60 5.84
C ALA A 254 -1.21 -10.22 4.41
N HIS A 255 -2.15 -10.03 3.48
CA HIS A 255 -1.84 -9.61 2.12
C HIS A 255 -1.32 -8.18 2.03
N ALA A 256 -1.91 -7.24 2.79
CA ALA A 256 -1.54 -5.84 2.79
C ALA A 256 -0.13 -5.61 3.35
N ALA A 257 0.33 -6.47 4.26
CA ALA A 257 1.73 -6.47 4.69
C ALA A 257 2.66 -6.71 3.47
N GLU A 258 2.49 -7.86 2.80
CA GLU A 258 3.33 -8.30 1.68
C GLU A 258 3.20 -7.45 0.41
N THR A 259 2.15 -6.63 0.30
CA THR A 259 1.89 -5.81 -0.89
C THR A 259 2.04 -4.32 -0.59
N GLN A 260 1.06 -3.73 0.10
CA GLN A 260 1.01 -2.29 0.38
C GLN A 260 2.15 -1.85 1.29
N PHE A 261 2.33 -2.48 2.45
CA PHE A 261 3.35 -2.08 3.42
C PHE A 261 4.76 -2.29 2.88
N LEU A 262 5.03 -3.39 2.17
CA LEU A 262 6.28 -3.61 1.45
C LEU A 262 6.55 -2.48 0.44
N THR A 263 5.56 -2.15 -0.40
CA THR A 263 5.66 -1.10 -1.42
C THR A 263 5.99 0.26 -0.80
N HIS A 264 5.31 0.65 0.28
CA HIS A 264 5.62 1.88 1.00
C HIS A 264 6.99 1.87 1.65
N THR A 265 7.40 0.74 2.24
CA THR A 265 8.71 0.61 2.88
C THR A 265 9.83 0.79 1.86
N VAL A 266 9.77 0.06 0.74
CA VAL A 266 10.77 0.19 -0.33
C VAL A 266 10.77 1.59 -0.93
N GLY A 267 9.60 2.17 -1.22
CA GLY A 267 9.50 3.53 -1.75
C GLY A 267 10.12 4.59 -0.82
N ARG A 268 9.88 4.48 0.50
CA ARG A 268 10.46 5.38 1.49
C ARG A 268 11.95 5.15 1.71
N MET A 269 12.43 3.91 1.68
CA MET A 269 13.86 3.61 1.72
C MET A 269 14.58 4.20 0.51
N LEU A 270 14.01 4.07 -0.69
CA LEU A 270 14.56 4.68 -1.91
C LEU A 270 14.58 6.21 -1.82
N ALA A 271 13.56 6.82 -1.20
CA ALA A 271 13.55 8.27 -0.97
C ALA A 271 14.73 8.76 -0.12
N MET A 272 15.19 7.95 0.84
CA MET A 272 16.37 8.26 1.66
C MET A 272 17.68 8.29 0.86
N LEU A 273 17.71 7.68 -0.33
CA LEU A 273 18.85 7.77 -1.24
C LEU A 273 18.86 9.06 -2.06
N GLU A 274 17.85 9.92 -1.91
CA GLU A 274 17.69 11.18 -2.64
C GLU A 274 17.80 11.01 -4.17
N LEU A 275 17.13 9.97 -4.69
CA LEU A 275 17.20 9.62 -6.11
C LEU A 275 16.84 10.81 -7.01
N ARG A 276 17.63 11.01 -8.07
CA ARG A 276 17.41 12.05 -9.08
C ARG A 276 17.30 11.44 -10.46
N SER A 277 16.47 12.04 -11.31
CA SER A 277 16.42 11.70 -12.73
C SER A 277 17.75 12.05 -13.41
N THR A 278 18.17 11.22 -14.37
CA THR A 278 19.41 11.38 -15.15
C THR A 278 19.11 11.29 -16.65
N PRO A 279 20.01 11.77 -17.52
CA PRO A 279 19.87 11.60 -18.97
C PRO A 279 19.89 10.14 -19.46
N ILE A 280 20.31 9.18 -18.62
CA ILE A 280 20.49 7.77 -18.97
C ILE A 280 19.58 6.84 -18.16
N ASN A 281 18.42 7.34 -17.72
CA ASN A 281 17.47 6.53 -16.96
C ASN A 281 17.07 5.26 -17.73
N THR A 282 17.14 4.12 -17.06
CA THR A 282 16.52 2.89 -17.56
C THR A 282 15.02 2.89 -17.24
N LYS A 283 14.22 2.09 -17.97
CA LYS A 283 12.78 1.92 -17.68
C LYS A 283 12.51 1.37 -16.27
N GLY A 284 13.42 0.53 -15.76
CA GLY A 284 13.37 0.08 -14.37
C GLY A 284 13.54 1.24 -13.40
N TYR A 285 14.56 2.09 -13.61
CA TYR A 285 14.81 3.25 -12.75
C TYR A 285 13.67 4.29 -12.79
N GLU A 286 13.08 4.54 -13.96
CA GLU A 286 11.87 5.38 -14.08
C GLU A 286 10.70 4.84 -13.22
N THR A 287 10.61 3.53 -13.03
CA THR A 287 9.59 2.91 -12.18
C THR A 287 9.90 3.10 -10.69
N LEU A 288 11.18 3.07 -10.29
CA LEU A 288 11.59 3.38 -8.92
C LEU A 288 11.33 4.84 -8.55
N LEU A 289 11.62 5.78 -9.47
CA LEU A 289 11.30 7.20 -9.26
C LEU A 289 9.78 7.40 -9.06
N ARG A 290 8.95 6.78 -9.91
CA ARG A 290 7.49 6.81 -9.76
C ARG A 290 7.03 6.18 -8.44
N LEU A 291 7.67 5.11 -7.99
CA LEU A 291 7.38 4.49 -6.70
C LEU A 291 7.66 5.45 -5.54
N VAL A 292 8.79 6.16 -5.57
CA VAL A 292 9.12 7.19 -4.57
C VAL A 292 8.05 8.29 -4.58
N ASP A 293 7.71 8.83 -5.75
CA ASP A 293 6.70 9.89 -5.89
C ASP A 293 5.34 9.46 -5.33
N ASN A 294 4.89 8.26 -5.70
CA ASN A 294 3.59 7.73 -5.26
C ASN A 294 3.54 7.49 -3.75
N THR A 295 4.58 6.88 -3.18
CA THR A 295 4.61 6.49 -1.76
C THR A 295 4.91 7.64 -0.80
N CYS A 296 5.66 8.65 -1.26
CA CYS A 296 6.01 9.83 -0.46
C CYS A 296 4.95 10.94 -0.54
N SER A 297 4.01 10.85 -1.48
CA SER A 297 2.82 11.71 -1.50
C SER A 297 1.89 11.43 -0.31
N ASP A 298 1.93 10.21 0.23
CA ASP A 298 1.21 9.86 1.44
C ASP A 298 1.94 10.29 2.72
N SER A 299 1.16 10.67 3.74
CA SER A 299 1.68 11.09 5.05
C SER A 299 2.50 9.99 5.71
N PHE A 300 3.52 10.39 6.48
CA PHE A 300 4.27 9.44 7.31
C PHE A 300 3.38 8.78 8.36
N ASP A 301 2.38 9.48 8.88
CA ASP A 301 1.40 8.93 9.83
C ASP A 301 0.63 7.74 9.25
N LEU A 302 0.28 7.77 7.96
CA LEU A 302 -0.33 6.62 7.27
C LEU A 302 0.62 5.42 7.29
N TYR A 303 1.86 5.62 6.86
CA TYR A 303 2.87 4.56 6.83
C TYR A 303 3.16 3.99 8.23
N ASN A 304 3.31 4.85 9.22
CA ASN A 304 3.46 4.44 10.61
C ASN A 304 2.24 3.64 11.09
N GLY A 305 1.03 4.04 10.68
CA GLY A 305 -0.19 3.27 10.94
C GLY A 305 -0.19 1.87 10.33
N LEU A 306 0.30 1.72 9.09
CA LEU A 306 0.46 0.40 8.44
C LEU A 306 1.40 -0.51 9.22
N PHE A 307 2.44 0.05 9.84
CA PHE A 307 3.36 -0.71 10.67
C PHE A 307 2.74 -1.06 12.03
N MET A 308 2.30 -0.03 12.77
CA MET A 308 1.85 -0.15 14.15
C MET A 308 0.61 -1.04 14.31
N TYR A 309 -0.28 -1.05 13.32
CA TYR A 309 -1.60 -1.69 13.41
C TYR A 309 -1.76 -2.91 12.49
N ASN A 310 -0.67 -3.40 11.91
CA ASN A 310 -0.65 -4.69 11.22
C ASN A 310 0.46 -5.57 11.81
N LYS A 311 0.07 -6.60 12.56
CA LYS A 311 1.00 -7.49 13.28
C LYS A 311 1.99 -8.21 12.35
N ASN A 312 1.66 -8.35 11.07
CA ASN A 312 2.50 -9.02 10.07
C ASN A 312 3.66 -8.13 9.58
N SER A 313 3.59 -6.81 9.80
CA SER A 313 4.57 -5.84 9.28
C SER A 313 5.97 -6.02 9.85
N THR A 314 6.11 -6.43 11.11
CA THR A 314 7.42 -6.63 11.76
C THR A 314 8.20 -7.76 11.12
N GLU A 315 7.56 -8.91 10.89
CA GLU A 315 8.19 -10.06 10.24
C GLU A 315 8.65 -9.71 8.82
N LEU A 316 7.83 -8.96 8.08
CA LEU A 316 8.20 -8.50 6.73
C LEU A 316 9.41 -7.57 6.74
N LEU A 317 9.54 -6.66 7.70
CA LEU A 317 10.72 -5.80 7.83
C LEU A 317 11.99 -6.61 8.05
N ASN A 318 11.96 -7.58 8.97
CA ASN A 318 13.11 -8.44 9.24
C ASN A 318 13.51 -9.24 7.99
N ARG A 319 12.53 -9.76 7.24
CA ARG A 319 12.78 -10.47 5.98
C ARG A 319 13.35 -9.56 4.89
N LEU A 320 12.90 -8.31 4.80
CA LEU A 320 13.42 -7.32 3.86
C LEU A 320 14.87 -6.95 4.18
N GLU A 321 15.19 -6.74 5.46
CA GLU A 321 16.55 -6.48 5.94
C GLU A 321 17.48 -7.65 5.62
N TRP A 322 17.07 -8.87 5.98
CA TRP A 322 17.82 -10.08 5.67
C TRP A 322 18.05 -10.27 4.17
N ALA A 323 17.04 -9.97 3.33
CA ALA A 323 17.17 -10.06 1.88
C ALA A 323 18.20 -9.05 1.34
N MET A 324 18.20 -7.82 1.84
CA MET A 324 19.17 -6.80 1.46
C MET A 324 20.60 -7.20 1.84
N ASP A 325 20.80 -7.68 3.06
CA ASP A 325 22.10 -8.17 3.53
C ASP A 325 22.59 -9.39 2.74
N SER A 326 21.68 -10.30 2.39
CA SER A 326 22.01 -11.47 1.59
C SER A 326 22.46 -11.10 0.18
N VAL A 327 21.78 -10.16 -0.48
CA VAL A 327 22.21 -9.63 -1.79
C VAL A 327 23.55 -8.93 -1.69
N LYS A 328 23.73 -8.08 -0.67
CA LYS A 328 25.00 -7.40 -0.40
C LYS A 328 26.14 -8.41 -0.23
N LYS A 329 25.96 -9.42 0.62
CA LYS A 329 26.97 -10.46 0.88
C LYS A 329 27.41 -11.16 -0.40
N ARG A 330 26.45 -11.56 -1.26
CA ARG A 330 26.76 -12.20 -2.55
C ARG A 330 27.65 -11.34 -3.45
N LEU A 331 27.48 -10.01 -3.43
CA LEU A 331 28.31 -9.09 -4.22
C LEU A 331 29.75 -9.04 -3.68
N PHE A 332 29.91 -8.98 -2.35
CA PHE A 332 31.24 -8.93 -1.71
C PHE A 332 31.98 -10.27 -1.79
N ASP A 333 31.29 -11.40 -1.66
CA ASP A 333 31.89 -12.72 -1.82
C ASP A 333 32.46 -12.89 -3.23
N GLY A 334 31.69 -12.51 -4.26
CA GLY A 334 32.17 -12.53 -5.65
C GLY A 334 33.37 -11.60 -5.90
N LEU A 335 33.41 -10.43 -5.25
CA LEU A 335 34.55 -9.52 -5.32
C LEU A 335 35.80 -10.15 -4.68
N HIS A 336 35.67 -10.79 -3.51
CA HIS A 336 36.79 -11.46 -2.85
C HIS A 336 37.35 -12.62 -3.67
N ASP A 337 36.50 -13.37 -4.37
CA ASP A 337 36.94 -14.45 -5.25
C ASP A 337 37.76 -13.93 -6.44
N VAL A 338 37.33 -12.83 -7.06
CA VAL A 338 38.07 -12.18 -8.16
C VAL A 338 39.41 -11.65 -7.64
N LEU A 339 39.42 -10.96 -6.50
CA LEU A 339 40.65 -10.42 -5.92
C LEU A 339 41.62 -11.53 -5.51
N ARG A 340 41.12 -12.64 -4.93
CA ARG A 340 41.95 -13.80 -4.58
C ARG A 340 42.63 -14.38 -5.82
N ARG A 341 41.90 -14.62 -6.91
CA ARG A 341 42.50 -15.11 -8.16
C ARG A 341 43.55 -14.15 -8.70
N GLN A 342 43.25 -12.85 -8.74
CA GLN A 342 44.20 -11.85 -9.23
C GLN A 342 45.46 -11.71 -8.36
N LEU A 343 45.36 -11.90 -7.04
CA LEU A 343 46.48 -11.78 -6.11
C LEU A 343 47.34 -13.05 -6.04
N PHE A 344 46.75 -14.24 -6.19
CA PHE A 344 47.45 -15.52 -6.03
C PHE A 344 47.77 -16.22 -7.36
N ASP A 345 47.13 -15.88 -8.47
CA ASP A 345 47.49 -16.38 -9.81
C ASP A 345 48.56 -15.51 -10.50
N PHE A 346 49.07 -14.46 -9.82
CA PHE A 346 50.17 -13.61 -10.30
C PHE A 346 51.55 -14.03 -9.78
N GLU A 347 51.63 -14.97 -8.83
CA GLU A 347 52.90 -15.62 -8.49
C GLU A 347 53.13 -16.75 -9.51
N GLY A 348 53.99 -16.42 -10.48
CA GLY A 348 54.17 -17.16 -11.71
C GLY A 348 54.40 -18.66 -11.55
N SER A 349 53.89 -19.38 -12.55
CA SER A 349 54.57 -20.57 -13.06
C SER A 349 56.06 -20.21 -13.30
N PRO A 350 57.02 -20.87 -12.64
CA PRO A 350 58.34 -20.98 -13.21
C PRO A 350 58.24 -22.03 -14.31
N ALA A 351 58.51 -21.60 -15.53
CA ALA A 351 58.94 -22.52 -16.58
C ALA A 351 60.06 -23.40 -16.03
N ASP A 352 59.96 -24.69 -16.30
CA ASP A 352 61.04 -25.66 -16.14
C ASP A 352 62.27 -25.18 -16.94
N PRO A 353 63.48 -25.16 -16.33
CA PRO A 353 64.55 -25.89 -16.98
C PRO A 353 65.53 -26.49 -15.97
N ALA A 354 65.47 -27.81 -15.77
CA ALA A 354 66.63 -28.58 -15.35
C ALA A 354 66.67 -29.96 -16.03
N GLU A 355 67.04 -29.99 -17.30
CA GLU A 355 67.77 -31.13 -17.86
C GLU A 355 69.26 -30.95 -17.51
N LEU A 356 69.80 -31.79 -16.62
CA LEU A 356 71.18 -32.28 -16.74
C LEU A 356 71.36 -33.60 -15.97
N LEU A 357 71.21 -34.70 -16.73
CA LEU A 357 71.91 -36.00 -16.63
C LEU A 357 72.71 -36.30 -15.35
N VAL A 358 72.26 -37.29 -14.57
CA VAL A 358 73.15 -38.32 -14.00
C VAL A 358 72.51 -39.70 -14.17
N VAL A 359 73.32 -40.59 -14.71
CA VAL A 359 73.09 -41.98 -15.11
C VAL A 359 72.96 -42.92 -13.91
N GLY A 360 71.99 -43.84 -13.96
CA GLY A 360 72.17 -45.23 -13.47
C GLY A 360 71.33 -45.69 -12.28
N GLY A 361 70.57 -46.77 -12.48
CA GLY A 361 70.35 -47.80 -11.44
C GLY A 361 68.90 -48.14 -11.06
N ASP A 362 68.36 -49.15 -11.73
CA ASP A 362 67.40 -50.21 -11.32
C ASP A 362 66.75 -50.18 -9.91
N LEU A 363 65.42 -50.46 -9.84
CA LEU A 363 64.80 -51.77 -9.47
C LEU A 363 63.34 -51.57 -8.92
N TYR A 364 62.37 -52.31 -9.48
CA TYR A 364 61.14 -52.98 -8.93
C TYR A 364 60.44 -52.42 -7.65
N THR A 365 59.11 -52.41 -7.43
CA THR A 365 57.98 -53.33 -7.76
C THR A 365 56.62 -52.72 -7.30
N ASP A 366 55.54 -53.03 -8.03
CA ASP A 366 54.16 -53.46 -7.67
C ASP A 366 53.28 -52.90 -6.52
N GLY A 367 51.97 -52.85 -6.83
CA GLY A 367 50.81 -52.95 -5.91
C GLY A 367 49.86 -51.73 -5.94
N ASP A 368 48.84 -51.60 -6.81
CA ASP A 368 47.60 -52.37 -7.04
C ASP A 368 46.38 -51.90 -6.19
N GLU A 369 45.27 -51.65 -6.93
CA GLU A 369 43.82 -51.57 -6.59
C GLU A 369 43.33 -50.75 -5.35
N GLY A 370 42.16 -50.09 -5.33
CA GLY A 370 40.99 -50.05 -6.20
C GLY A 370 39.80 -49.37 -5.48
N ASP A 371 39.01 -48.64 -6.27
CA ASP A 371 37.60 -48.20 -6.19
C ASP A 371 36.79 -47.98 -4.88
N ALA A 372 36.21 -46.76 -4.84
CA ALA A 372 34.78 -46.39 -4.89
C ALA A 372 33.70 -46.88 -3.87
N ASP A 373 32.79 -45.91 -3.67
CA ASP A 373 31.35 -45.97 -3.35
C ASP A 373 30.82 -45.93 -1.89
N ALA A 374 30.35 -44.71 -1.56
CA ALA A 374 28.96 -44.30 -1.37
C ALA A 374 27.97 -45.06 -0.44
N VAL A 375 27.52 -44.30 0.58
CA VAL A 375 26.13 -43.99 0.99
C VAL A 375 25.09 -45.11 1.13
N ASP A 376 24.60 -45.34 2.36
CA ASP A 376 23.19 -45.19 2.80
C ASP A 376 23.16 -45.39 4.34
N GLY A 377 22.55 -44.56 5.19
CA GLY A 377 21.11 -44.33 5.26
C GLY A 377 20.54 -45.03 6.50
N GLY A 378 20.77 -44.47 7.69
CA GLY A 378 20.27 -45.02 8.95
C GLY A 378 19.69 -43.93 9.84
N SER A 379 18.39 -44.00 10.12
CA SER A 379 17.83 -44.02 11.48
C SER A 379 16.31 -43.75 11.49
N ARG A 380 15.56 -44.74 11.99
CA ARG A 380 14.25 -44.65 12.62
C ARG A 380 14.41 -45.14 14.07
N GLY A 381 13.70 -44.51 15.01
CA GLY A 381 13.60 -44.86 16.43
C GLY A 381 14.18 -43.74 17.30
N GLU A 382 13.48 -43.14 18.26
CA GLU A 382 12.23 -43.47 18.97
C GLU A 382 11.41 -42.21 19.26
#